data_AF-A0A222SXB9-F1
#
_entry.id   AF-A0A222SXB9-F1
#
_cell.length_a   1.000
_cell.length_b   1.000
_cell.length_c   1.000
_cell.angle_alpha   90.00
_cell.angle_beta   90.00
_cell.angle_gamma   90.00
#
_symmetry.space_group_name_H-M   'P 1'
#
loop_
_entity.id
_entity.type
_entity.pdbx_description
1 polymer ?
#
loop_
_entity_poly.entity_id
_entity_poly.type
_entity_poly.pdbx_seq_one_letter_code
_entity_poly.pdbx_strand_id
1 'polypeptide(L)'
;MDEAVYVRFQSTIRNERGYFTGVFGLVNGLARDGKLTAEQERFRRTNNDWYNAAYPDPSSVDPTVYDRELHPGAAAWFKSTSRDLIKRVDGYLDVLAAHGVGCRMMRSSDPGRIVYEDEYQIVVVPHEGGPGQPSSAAIRGGDA
;
A
#
# COMPACT_ATOMS: atom_id res chain seq x y z
N MET A 1 -12.41 8.63 22.51
CA MET A 1 -11.24 7.90 21.99
C MET A 1 -10.97 8.49 20.63
N ASP A 2 -9.90 9.25 20.47
CA ASP A 2 -9.51 9.72 19.13
C ASP A 2 -9.16 8.48 18.31
N GLU A 3 -10.01 8.15 17.36
CA GLU A 3 -9.71 7.14 16.34
C GLU A 3 -8.43 7.58 15.63
N ALA A 4 -7.35 6.81 15.80
CA ALA A 4 -6.12 7.06 15.05
C ALA A 4 -6.45 6.95 13.56
N VAL A 5 -6.42 8.08 12.86
CA VAL A 5 -6.69 8.09 11.42
C VAL A 5 -5.46 7.55 10.71
N TYR A 6 -5.62 6.45 9.97
CA TYR A 6 -4.60 5.88 9.11
C TYR A 6 -4.82 6.30 7.65
N VAL A 7 -3.74 6.43 6.90
CA VAL A 7 -3.73 6.88 5.51
C VAL A 7 -2.99 5.87 4.64
N ARG A 8 -3.56 5.53 3.47
CA ARG A 8 -2.90 4.70 2.47
C ARG A 8 -3.10 5.26 1.08
N PHE A 9 -2.07 5.16 0.26
CA PHE A 9 -2.15 5.47 -1.17
C PHE A 9 -2.09 4.17 -1.96
N GLN A 10 -3.09 3.92 -2.79
CA GLN A 10 -3.23 2.67 -3.50
C GLN A 10 -3.81 2.84 -4.90
N SER A 11 -3.61 1.83 -5.73
CA SER A 11 -4.21 1.72 -7.05
C SER A 11 -5.73 1.89 -7.00
N THR A 12 -6.28 2.48 -8.06
CA THR A 12 -7.74 2.52 -8.30
C THR A 12 -8.28 1.18 -8.81
N ILE A 13 -7.42 0.35 -9.38
CA ILE A 13 -7.73 -0.98 -9.90
C ILE A 13 -7.02 -2.08 -9.09
N ARG A 14 -7.66 -3.24 -8.99
CA ARG A 14 -7.04 -4.42 -8.40
C ARG A 14 -6.00 -4.99 -9.36
N ASN A 15 -4.91 -5.53 -8.81
CA ASN A 15 -3.98 -6.34 -9.58
C ASN A 15 -4.58 -7.73 -9.86
N GLU A 16 -3.88 -8.56 -10.64
CA GLU A 16 -4.28 -9.92 -11.01
C GLU A 16 -4.59 -10.83 -9.80
N ARG A 17 -4.06 -10.49 -8.63
CA ARG A 17 -4.25 -11.21 -7.37
C ARG A 17 -5.42 -10.66 -6.55
N GLY A 18 -6.18 -9.72 -7.10
CA GLY A 18 -7.33 -9.11 -6.46
C GLY A 18 -7.00 -8.01 -5.45
N TYR A 19 -5.76 -7.55 -5.31
CA TYR A 19 -5.37 -6.55 -4.30
C TYR A 19 -5.13 -5.17 -4.88
N PHE A 20 -5.37 -4.12 -4.09
CA PHE A 20 -4.98 -2.76 -4.45
C PHE A 20 -3.51 -2.51 -4.10
N THR A 21 -2.66 -2.49 -5.14
CA THR A 21 -1.23 -2.23 -5.01
C THR A 21 -0.98 -0.84 -4.39
N GLY A 22 -0.10 -0.77 -3.39
CA GLY A 22 0.29 0.50 -2.76
C GLY A 22 1.14 1.38 -3.66
N VAL A 23 1.20 2.69 -3.37
CA VAL A 23 1.91 3.69 -4.19
C VAL A 23 3.36 3.30 -4.54
N PHE A 24 4.15 2.83 -3.57
CA PHE A 24 5.52 2.37 -3.82
C PHE A 24 5.57 1.16 -4.74
N GLY A 25 4.64 0.21 -4.56
CA GLY A 25 4.52 -0.97 -5.41
C GLY A 25 4.19 -0.62 -6.86
N LEU A 26 3.36 0.41 -7.08
CA LEU A 26 3.03 0.90 -8.42
C LEU A 26 4.26 1.50 -9.12
N VAL A 27 4.99 2.40 -8.46
CA VAL A 27 6.19 3.02 -9.04
C VAL A 27 7.31 1.99 -9.25
N ASN A 28 7.49 1.06 -8.31
CA ASN A 28 8.44 -0.05 -8.47
C ASN A 28 8.04 -0.99 -9.62
N GLY A 29 6.75 -1.15 -9.90
CA GLY A 29 6.24 -1.86 -11.08
C GLY A 29 6.66 -1.17 -12.38
N LEU A 30 6.45 0.15 -12.49
CA LEU A 30 6.90 0.94 -13.64
C LEU A 30 8.42 0.85 -13.84
N ALA A 31 9.19 0.88 -12.75
CA ALA A 31 10.65 0.73 -12.80
C ALA A 31 11.06 -0.64 -13.35
N ARG A 32 10.42 -1.72 -12.87
CA ARG A 32 10.67 -3.09 -13.33
C ARG A 32 10.35 -3.26 -14.81
N ASP A 33 9.30 -2.60 -15.28
CA ASP A 33 8.88 -2.61 -16.68
C ASP A 33 9.73 -1.71 -17.58
N GLY A 34 10.73 -1.00 -17.05
CA GLY A 34 11.57 -0.08 -17.80
C GLY A 34 10.85 1.18 -18.31
N LYS A 35 9.71 1.53 -17.69
CA LYS A 35 8.88 2.67 -18.12
C LYS A 35 9.31 4.01 -17.55
N LEU A 36 10.08 4.01 -16.45
CA LEU A 36 10.52 5.26 -15.82
C LEU A 36 11.58 5.98 -16.66
N THR A 37 11.48 7.31 -16.74
CA THR A 37 12.57 8.13 -17.25
C THR A 37 13.78 8.07 -16.31
N ALA A 38 14.95 8.46 -16.80
CA ALA A 38 16.17 8.50 -15.98
C ALA A 38 16.02 9.41 -14.73
N GLU A 39 15.25 10.50 -14.85
CA GLU A 39 14.95 11.39 -13.73
C GLU A 39 14.01 10.72 -12.71
N GLN A 40 12.95 10.07 -13.18
CA GLN A 40 12.02 9.35 -12.31
C GLN A 40 12.69 8.18 -11.59
N GLU A 41 13.62 7.48 -12.25
CA GLU A 41 14.39 6.41 -11.62
C GLU A 41 15.35 6.95 -10.55
N ARG A 42 16.01 8.09 -10.80
CA ARG A 42 16.81 8.79 -9.76
C ARG A 42 15.94 9.22 -8.59
N PHE A 43 14.79 9.85 -8.85
CA PHE A 43 13.82 10.22 -7.83
C PHE A 43 13.40 9.01 -6.98
N ARG A 44 13.01 7.91 -7.63
CA ARG A 44 12.58 6.67 -6.95
C ARG A 44 13.69 6.14 -6.04
N ARG A 45 14.93 6.04 -6.53
CA ARG A 45 16.06 5.55 -5.74
C ARG A 45 16.35 6.44 -4.54
N THR A 46 16.54 7.73 -4.76
CA THR A 46 16.84 8.69 -3.68
C THR A 46 15.77 8.69 -2.59
N ASN A 47 14.49 8.62 -2.96
CA ASN A 47 13.41 8.62 -1.97
C ASN A 47 13.25 7.26 -1.28
N ASN A 48 13.38 6.13 -2.01
CA ASN A 48 13.35 4.81 -1.40
C ASN A 48 14.51 4.62 -0.40
N ASP A 49 15.72 5.05 -0.77
CA ASP A 49 16.89 4.99 0.11
C ASP A 49 16.68 5.85 1.37
N TRP A 50 16.05 7.02 1.22
CA TRP A 50 15.66 7.84 2.37
C TRP A 50 14.63 7.15 3.26
N TYR A 51 13.57 6.54 2.71
CA TYR A 51 12.59 5.81 3.52
C TYR A 51 13.23 4.66 4.29
N ASN A 52 14.09 3.88 3.63
CA ASN A 52 14.80 2.76 4.23
C ASN A 52 15.76 3.20 5.35
N ALA A 53 16.37 4.38 5.22
CA ALA A 53 17.27 4.92 6.24
C ALA A 53 16.52 5.59 7.41
N ALA A 54 15.38 6.23 7.13
CA ALA A 54 14.65 7.04 8.11
C ALA A 54 13.62 6.24 8.92
N TYR A 55 13.15 5.09 8.42
CA TYR A 55 12.05 4.35 9.06
C TYR A 55 12.31 2.84 9.14
N PRO A 56 11.72 2.17 10.14
CA PRO A 56 11.72 0.72 10.18
C PRO A 56 11.08 0.12 8.93
N ASP A 57 11.76 -0.86 8.33
CA ASP A 57 11.11 -1.78 7.39
C ASP A 57 10.40 -2.88 8.20
N PRO A 58 9.07 -2.99 8.12
CA PRO A 58 8.33 -4.02 8.84
C PRO A 58 8.87 -5.43 8.59
N SER A 59 9.31 -5.72 7.36
CA SER A 59 9.82 -7.03 6.96
C SER A 59 11.19 -7.36 7.57
N SER A 60 11.96 -6.33 7.94
CA SER A 60 13.24 -6.47 8.64
C SER A 60 13.05 -6.71 10.14
N VAL A 61 11.93 -6.27 10.71
CA VAL A 61 11.56 -6.51 12.12
C VAL A 61 10.89 -7.88 12.28
N ASP A 62 9.91 -8.17 11.42
CA ASP A 62 9.23 -9.46 11.35
C ASP A 62 9.02 -9.86 9.87
N PRO A 63 9.74 -10.89 9.38
CA PRO A 63 9.66 -11.30 7.98
C PRO A 63 8.29 -11.89 7.60
N THR A 64 7.45 -12.24 8.58
CA THR A 64 6.12 -12.82 8.35
C THR A 64 5.02 -11.77 8.13
N VAL A 65 5.31 -10.48 8.32
CA VAL A 65 4.31 -9.39 8.24
C VAL A 65 3.58 -9.36 6.89
N TYR A 66 4.26 -9.67 5.79
CA TYR A 66 3.68 -9.76 4.44
C TYR A 66 3.56 -11.20 3.92
N ASP A 67 3.71 -12.19 4.80
CA ASP A 67 3.45 -13.59 4.46
C ASP A 67 1.98 -13.72 4.02
N ARG A 68 1.77 -14.33 2.86
CA ARG A 68 0.46 -14.35 2.21
C ARG A 68 -0.44 -15.45 2.72
N GLU A 69 0.14 -16.50 3.28
CA GLU A 69 -0.60 -17.60 3.90
C GLU A 69 -1.06 -17.20 5.29
N LEU A 70 -0.20 -16.50 6.04
CA LEU A 70 -0.52 -15.99 7.38
C LEU A 70 -1.35 -14.71 7.36
N HIS A 71 -1.03 -13.78 6.44
CA HIS A 71 -1.58 -12.43 6.39
C HIS A 71 -2.09 -12.07 4.96
N PRO A 72 -3.13 -12.75 4.47
CA PRO A 72 -3.67 -12.52 3.13
C PRO A 72 -4.13 -11.07 2.95
N GLY A 73 -3.57 -10.40 1.94
CA GLY A 73 -3.91 -9.00 1.65
C GLY A 73 -3.28 -7.97 2.60
N ALA A 74 -2.28 -8.36 3.40
CA ALA A 74 -1.53 -7.46 4.26
C ALA A 74 -1.13 -6.17 3.54
N ALA A 75 -1.45 -5.02 4.14
CA ALA A 75 -1.27 -3.72 3.54
C ALA A 75 -0.75 -2.71 4.56
N ALA A 76 0.33 -2.00 4.22
CA ALA A 76 0.83 -0.88 5.00
C ALA A 76 -0.09 0.34 4.94
N TRP A 77 -0.24 1.00 6.08
CA TRP A 77 -0.89 2.30 6.22
C TRP A 77 0.00 3.22 7.06
N PHE A 78 0.10 4.48 6.66
CA PHE A 78 0.73 5.51 7.47
C PHE A 78 -0.19 5.92 8.61
N LYS A 79 0.37 6.24 9.78
CA LYS A 79 -0.35 7.02 10.78
C LYS A 79 -0.50 8.44 10.26
N SER A 80 -1.66 9.07 10.43
CA SER A 80 -1.89 10.45 9.94
C SER A 80 -0.96 11.49 10.58
N THR A 81 -0.36 11.16 11.73
CA THR A 81 0.67 11.96 12.41
C THR A 81 2.02 11.95 11.66
N SER A 82 2.26 10.97 10.79
CA SER A 82 3.51 10.76 10.03
C SER A 82 3.57 11.67 8.80
N ARG A 83 3.41 12.98 9.02
CA ARG A 83 3.23 14.00 7.98
C ARG A 83 4.38 14.08 6.99
N ASP A 84 5.62 13.94 7.46
CA ASP A 84 6.80 14.02 6.60
C ASP A 84 6.87 12.84 5.61
N LEU A 85 6.47 11.65 6.07
CA LEU A 85 6.38 10.46 5.22
C LEU A 85 5.30 10.63 4.18
N ILE A 86 4.13 11.10 4.61
CA ILE A 86 2.96 11.28 3.74
C ILE A 86 3.26 12.34 2.67
N LYS A 87 3.88 13.47 3.05
CA LYS A 87 4.21 14.55 2.11
C LYS A 87 5.15 14.09 1.01
N ARG A 88 6.10 13.21 1.32
CA ARG A 88 7.03 12.68 0.31
C ARG A 88 6.36 11.78 -0.74
N VAL A 89 5.15 11.28 -0.46
CA VAL A 89 4.36 10.50 -1.42
C VAL A 89 3.94 11.34 -2.63
N ASP A 90 3.83 12.67 -2.51
CA ASP A 90 3.41 13.56 -3.59
C ASP A 90 4.25 13.35 -4.86
N GLY A 91 5.58 13.25 -4.74
CA GLY A 91 6.44 13.01 -5.90
C GLY A 91 6.25 11.61 -6.53
N TYR A 92 5.80 10.60 -5.76
CA TYR A 92 5.41 9.31 -6.35
C TYR A 92 4.08 9.42 -7.11
N LEU A 93 3.14 10.22 -6.62
CA LEU A 93 1.87 10.48 -7.31
C LEU A 93 2.12 11.20 -8.64
N ASP A 94 3.04 12.15 -8.68
CA ASP A 94 3.44 12.84 -9.91
C ASP A 94 4.02 11.87 -10.95
N VAL A 95 4.88 10.94 -10.51
CA VAL A 95 5.38 9.86 -11.38
C VAL A 95 4.23 9.02 -11.92
N LEU A 96 3.31 8.56 -11.07
CA LEU A 96 2.18 7.74 -11.51
C LEU A 96 1.25 8.49 -12.47
N ALA A 97 0.98 9.77 -12.21
CA ALA A 97 0.17 10.62 -13.07
C ALA A 97 0.78 10.80 -14.47
N ALA A 98 2.10 11.01 -14.55
CA ALA A 98 2.83 11.10 -15.81
C ALA A 98 2.75 9.81 -16.67
N HIS A 99 2.48 8.66 -16.03
CA HIS A 99 2.32 7.36 -16.68
C HIS A 99 0.85 6.93 -16.83
N GLY A 100 -0.11 7.80 -16.50
CA GLY A 100 -1.55 7.47 -16.57
C GLY A 100 -1.98 6.38 -15.58
N VAL A 101 -1.21 6.13 -14.52
CA VAL A 101 -1.51 5.11 -13.51
C VAL A 101 -2.35 5.73 -12.39
N GLY A 102 -3.61 5.30 -12.27
CA GLY A 102 -4.53 5.83 -11.27
C GLY A 102 -4.18 5.40 -9.83
N CYS A 103 -3.93 6.37 -8.96
CA CYS A 103 -3.71 6.18 -7.53
C CYS A 103 -4.69 7.05 -6.72
N ARG A 104 -5.19 6.53 -5.60
CA ARG A 104 -6.10 7.24 -4.69
C ARG A 104 -5.61 7.17 -3.24
N MET A 105 -5.90 8.22 -2.48
CA MET A 105 -5.71 8.24 -1.03
C MET A 105 -6.94 7.66 -0.33
N MET A 106 -6.70 6.74 0.59
CA MET A 106 -7.67 6.15 1.51
C MET A 106 -7.41 6.68 2.91
N ARG A 107 -8.47 6.89 3.68
CA ARG A 107 -8.41 7.15 5.12
C ARG A 107 -9.30 6.15 5.83
N SER A 108 -8.83 5.60 6.93
CA SER A 108 -9.62 4.72 7.79
C SER A 108 -9.08 4.79 9.20
N SER A 109 -9.98 4.73 10.16
CA SER A 109 -9.67 4.55 11.58
C SER A 109 -9.60 3.08 11.99
N ASP A 110 -10.27 2.20 11.22
CA ASP A 110 -10.23 0.75 11.37
C ASP A 110 -9.97 0.11 9.99
N PRO A 111 -8.72 0.11 9.50
CA PRO A 111 -8.38 -0.46 8.20
C PRO A 111 -8.29 -2.00 8.21
N GLY A 112 -8.38 -2.65 9.38
CA GLY A 112 -8.25 -4.10 9.53
C GLY A 112 -7.54 -4.52 10.81
N ARG A 113 -7.29 -5.82 10.94
CA ARG A 113 -6.50 -6.39 12.04
C ARG A 113 -5.02 -6.02 11.88
N ILE A 114 -4.48 -5.28 12.83
CA ILE A 114 -3.06 -4.91 12.88
C ILE A 114 -2.21 -6.17 13.11
N VAL A 115 -1.23 -6.37 12.24
CA VAL A 115 -0.20 -7.43 12.34
C VAL A 115 1.19 -6.86 12.62
N TYR A 116 1.35 -5.55 12.43
CA TYR A 116 2.56 -4.81 12.74
C TYR A 116 2.21 -3.36 13.05
N GLU A 117 2.88 -2.76 14.03
CA GLU A 117 2.75 -1.34 14.35
C GLU A 117 4.08 -0.78 14.85
N ASP A 118 4.46 0.38 14.32
CA ASP A 118 5.57 1.21 14.81
C ASP A 118 5.09 2.66 15.03
N GLU A 119 6.02 3.59 15.30
CA GLU A 119 5.70 5.02 15.51
C GLU A 119 5.05 5.70 14.30
N TYR A 120 5.27 5.19 13.08
CA TYR A 120 4.97 5.84 11.81
C TYR A 120 3.91 5.12 10.97
N GLN A 121 3.78 3.80 11.10
CA GLN A 121 2.94 2.99 10.24
C GLN A 121 2.35 1.79 10.97
N ILE A 122 1.33 1.21 10.33
CA ILE A 122 0.78 -0.09 10.67
C ILE A 122 0.76 -0.96 9.42
N VAL A 123 0.84 -2.28 9.60
CA VAL A 123 0.45 -3.24 8.57
C VAL A 123 -0.78 -3.96 9.06
N VAL A 124 -1.80 -4.03 8.20
CA VAL A 124 -3.08 -4.66 8.54
C VAL A 124 -3.46 -5.74 7.56
N VAL A 125 -4.10 -6.78 8.08
CA VAL A 125 -4.92 -7.69 7.28
C VAL A 125 -6.32 -7.06 7.19
N PRO A 126 -6.80 -6.71 5.99
CA PRO A 126 -8.10 -6.06 5.82
C PRO A 126 -9.22 -6.98 6.30
N HIS A 127 -10.25 -6.42 6.93
CA HIS A 127 -11.46 -7.18 7.31
C HIS A 127 -12.09 -7.86 6.09
N GLU A 128 -12.68 -9.04 6.28
CA GLU A 128 -13.45 -9.72 5.24
C GLU A 128 -14.61 -8.80 4.79
N GLY A 129 -14.68 -8.49 3.49
CA GLY A 129 -15.69 -7.56 2.94
C GLY A 129 -15.43 -6.06 3.15
N GLY A 130 -14.32 -5.67 3.81
CA GLY A 130 -13.89 -4.27 3.91
C GLY A 130 -13.42 -3.68 2.57
N PRO A 131 -13.24 -2.35 2.45
CA PRO A 131 -12.85 -1.67 1.21
C PRO A 131 -11.44 -2.10 0.78
N GLY A 132 -11.35 -3.23 0.08
CA GLY A 132 -10.07 -3.89 -0.16
C GLY A 132 -10.14 -5.37 -0.53
N GLN A 133 -11.20 -6.10 -0.20
CA GLN A 133 -11.35 -7.54 -0.52
C GLN A 133 -12.43 -7.82 -1.58
N PRO A 134 -12.33 -8.93 -2.35
CA PRO A 134 -13.43 -9.40 -3.19
C PRO A 134 -14.62 -9.81 -2.32
N SER A 135 -15.84 -9.49 -2.78
CA SER A 135 -17.05 -10.09 -2.22
C SER A 135 -17.09 -11.55 -2.66
N SER A 136 -17.12 -12.48 -1.71
CA SER A 136 -17.37 -13.91 -1.96
C SER A 136 -18.86 -14.18 -2.29
N ALA A 137 -19.49 -13.34 -3.10
CA ALA A 137 -20.87 -13.49 -3.51
C ALA A 137 -20.97 -13.62 -5.03
N ALA A 138 -20.71 -14.82 -5.54
CA ALA A 138 -21.47 -15.47 -6.61
C ALA A 138 -20.76 -16.75 -7.05
N ILE A 139 -21.08 -17.88 -6.41
CA ILE A 139 -21.41 -19.12 -7.12
C ILE A 139 -22.55 -19.77 -6.32
N ARG A 140 -23.77 -19.24 -6.46
CA ARG A 140 -24.94 -20.11 -6.33
C ARG A 140 -25.03 -20.86 -7.65
N GLY A 141 -24.48 -22.07 -7.67
CA GLY A 141 -24.78 -23.03 -8.72
C GLY A 141 -26.28 -23.26 -8.70
N GLY A 142 -26.96 -22.72 -9.70
CA GLY A 142 -28.21 -23.30 -10.16
C GLY A 142 -27.81 -24.50 -11.00
N ASP A 143 -28.20 -25.69 -10.57
CA ASP A 143 -28.52 -26.75 -11.51
C ASP A 143 -29.45 -27.79 -10.87
N ALA A 144 -30.41 -28.20 -11.70
CA ALA A 144 -31.45 -29.23 -11.57
C ALA A 144 -32.67 -28.92 -10.68
#